data_AF-A0A935BTW7-F1
#
_entry.id   AF-A0A935BTW7-F1
#
_cell.length_a   1.000
_cell.length_b   1.000
_cell.length_c   1.000
_cell.angle_alpha   90.00
_cell.angle_beta   90.00
_cell.angle_gamma   90.00
#
_symmetry.space_group_name_H-M   'P 1'
#
loop_
_entity.id
_entity.type
_entity.pdbx_description
1 polymer ?
#
loop_
_entity_poly.entity_id
_entity_poly.type
_entity_poly.pdbx_seq_one_letter_code
_entity_poly.pdbx_strand_id
1 'polypeptide(L)'
;MKRSLSPEHQELVDIRLKLGLSQAQFAEELGIGVPRLSSYEYGRAGSIPEWVMTAARELVANNGEAQESIRKKYEELEMPIILATWAKALGVPYEDNGQLAALLGTSVSTLTRWKNKLTRPSLHSLAFHEHMVDQAKKKLAKQKACIEELAGGKPKRR
;
A
#
# COMPACT_ATOMS: atom_id res chain seq x y z
N MET A 1 -21.54 -5.71 24.20
CA MET A 1 -22.62 -5.39 23.23
C MET A 1 -22.01 -4.72 22.01
N LYS A 2 -22.04 -5.36 20.83
CA LYS A 2 -21.81 -4.65 19.56
C LYS A 2 -23.08 -3.85 19.28
N ARG A 3 -23.01 -2.52 19.34
CA ARG A 3 -24.09 -1.68 18.81
C ARG A 3 -24.12 -1.90 17.29
N SER A 4 -25.28 -2.21 16.74
CA SER A 4 -25.49 -2.18 15.29
C SER A 4 -25.37 -0.73 14.82
N LEU A 5 -24.43 -0.46 13.92
CA LEU A 5 -24.28 0.85 13.30
C LEU A 5 -25.52 1.15 12.44
N SER A 6 -25.89 2.42 12.33
CA SER A 6 -26.88 2.82 11.31
C SER A 6 -26.28 2.62 9.91
N PRO A 7 -27.12 2.49 8.85
CA PRO A 7 -26.62 2.24 7.50
C PRO A 7 -25.58 3.25 7.00
N GLU A 8 -25.74 4.54 7.31
CA GLU A 8 -24.78 5.60 6.98
C GLU A 8 -23.40 5.38 7.63
N HIS A 9 -23.37 4.98 8.90
CA HIS A 9 -22.13 4.74 9.63
C HIS A 9 -21.44 3.48 9.13
N GLN A 10 -22.22 2.46 8.79
CA GLN A 10 -21.70 1.24 8.17
C GLN A 10 -21.12 1.53 6.78
N GLU A 11 -21.80 2.33 5.97
CA GLU A 11 -21.32 2.73 4.64
C GLU A 11 -19.96 3.44 4.72
N LEU A 12 -19.78 4.37 5.67
CA LEU A 12 -18.52 5.07 5.86
C LEU A 12 -17.37 4.11 6.23
N VAL A 13 -17.65 3.13 7.10
CA VAL A 13 -16.68 2.07 7.46
C VAL A 13 -16.32 1.23 6.23
N ASP A 14 -17.32 0.81 5.46
CA ASP A 14 -17.13 -0.04 4.29
C ASP A 14 -16.32 0.69 3.21
N ILE A 15 -16.55 1.99 3.01
CA ILE A 15 -15.76 2.84 2.12
C ILE A 15 -14.29 2.84 2.55
N ARG A 16 -14.00 3.09 3.83
CA ARG A 16 -12.61 3.09 4.32
C ARG A 16 -11.92 1.75 4.10
N LEU A 17 -12.63 0.66 4.42
CA LEU A 17 -12.12 -0.69 4.25
C LEU A 17 -11.88 -1.03 2.78
N LYS A 18 -12.79 -0.64 1.89
CA LYS A 18 -12.67 -0.81 0.44
C LYS A 18 -11.47 -0.05 -0.12
N LEU A 19 -11.23 1.18 0.35
CA LEU A 19 -10.05 1.96 -0.01
C LEU A 19 -8.75 1.44 0.64
N GLY A 20 -8.85 0.51 1.60
CA GLY A 20 -7.70 -0.01 2.33
C GLY A 20 -6.96 1.07 3.11
N LEU A 21 -7.66 2.08 3.62
CA LEU A 21 -7.05 3.18 4.37
C LEU A 21 -7.10 2.91 5.88
N SER A 22 -6.06 3.33 6.58
CA SER A 22 -6.11 3.45 8.04
C SER A 22 -7.08 4.56 8.44
N GLN A 23 -7.56 4.57 9.69
CA GLN A 23 -8.39 5.67 10.20
C GLN A 23 -7.67 7.01 10.12
N ALA A 24 -6.35 7.04 10.33
CA ALA A 24 -5.56 8.27 10.22
C ALA A 24 -5.58 8.83 8.79
N GLN A 25 -5.25 8.00 7.80
CA GLN A 25 -5.24 8.40 6.39
C GLN A 25 -6.63 8.79 5.91
N PHE A 26 -7.66 8.01 6.26
CA PHE A 26 -9.01 8.32 5.81
C PHE A 26 -9.54 9.61 6.43
N ALA A 27 -9.21 9.90 7.69
CA ALA A 27 -9.56 11.16 8.32
C ALA A 27 -8.87 12.35 7.64
N GLU A 28 -7.59 12.20 7.26
CA GLU A 28 -6.82 13.20 6.52
C GLU A 28 -7.44 13.49 5.14
N GLU A 29 -7.76 12.45 4.36
CA GLU A 29 -8.43 12.58 3.05
C GLU A 29 -9.81 13.26 3.15
N LEU A 30 -10.54 13.01 4.24
CA LEU A 30 -11.83 13.65 4.51
C LEU A 30 -11.71 15.04 5.15
N GLY A 31 -10.50 15.52 5.47
CA GLY A 31 -10.28 16.80 6.14
C GLY A 31 -10.86 16.86 7.56
N ILE A 32 -10.94 15.72 8.27
CA ILE A 32 -11.44 15.63 9.65
C ILE A 32 -10.39 15.07 10.61
N GLY A 33 -10.59 15.29 11.91
CA GLY A 33 -9.73 14.68 12.94
C GLY A 33 -10.04 13.19 13.13
N VAL A 34 -9.01 12.38 13.41
CA VAL A 34 -9.15 10.95 13.72
C VAL A 34 -10.19 10.67 14.82
N PRO A 35 -10.25 11.40 15.94
CA PRO A 35 -11.26 11.16 16.97
C PRO A 35 -12.69 11.34 16.45
N ARG A 36 -12.89 12.27 15.50
CA ARG A 36 -14.17 12.54 14.86
C ARG A 36 -14.58 11.37 13.96
N LEU A 37 -13.65 10.89 13.13
CA LEU A 37 -13.87 9.68 12.32
C LEU A 37 -14.20 8.47 13.21
N SER A 38 -13.43 8.23 14.28
CA SER A 38 -13.70 7.13 15.20
C SER A 38 -15.08 7.25 15.85
N SER A 39 -15.56 8.45 16.16
CA SER A 39 -16.92 8.66 16.68
C SER A 39 -18.00 8.24 15.68
N TYR A 40 -17.77 8.48 14.38
CA TYR A 40 -18.64 8.00 13.32
C TYR A 40 -18.57 6.46 13.21
N GLU A 41 -17.39 5.89 13.04
CA GLU A 41 -17.25 4.43 12.84
C GLU A 41 -17.73 3.59 14.04
N TYR A 42 -17.79 4.16 15.24
CA TYR A 42 -18.34 3.50 16.43
C TYR A 42 -19.81 3.84 16.72
N GLY A 43 -20.47 4.62 15.86
CA GLY A 43 -21.87 5.02 16.03
C GLY A 43 -22.12 5.81 17.30
N ARG A 44 -21.12 6.60 17.74
CA ARG A 44 -21.24 7.50 18.90
C ARG A 44 -21.82 8.85 18.51
N ALA A 45 -21.65 9.26 17.26
CA ALA A 45 -22.34 10.41 16.70
C ALA A 45 -23.78 10.04 16.33
N GLY A 46 -24.70 11.01 16.43
CA GLY A 46 -26.10 10.81 16.05
C GLY A 46 -26.33 10.74 14.54
N SER A 47 -25.52 11.46 13.76
CA SER A 47 -25.54 11.45 12.29
C SER A 47 -24.18 11.84 11.72
N ILE A 48 -23.95 11.46 10.46
CA ILE A 48 -22.78 11.88 9.69
C ILE A 48 -23.18 13.09 8.82
N PRO A 49 -22.41 14.19 8.82
CA PRO A 49 -22.68 15.31 7.92
C PRO A 49 -22.62 14.88 6.46
N GLU A 50 -23.57 15.32 5.63
CA GLU A 50 -23.67 14.92 4.21
C GLU A 50 -22.39 15.15 3.41
N TRP A 51 -21.68 16.26 3.68
CA TRP A 51 -20.42 16.58 3.02
C TRP A 51 -19.31 15.54 3.30
N VAL A 52 -19.33 14.89 4.48
CA VAL A 52 -18.37 13.82 4.81
C VAL A 52 -18.69 12.57 3.99
N MET A 53 -19.97 12.20 3.90
CA MET A 53 -20.40 11.06 3.08
C MET A 53 -20.15 11.31 1.59
N THR A 54 -20.38 12.53 1.12
CA THR A 54 -20.10 12.94 -0.26
C THR A 54 -18.61 12.82 -0.57
N ALA A 55 -17.75 13.41 0.27
CA ALA A 55 -16.30 13.30 0.11
C ALA A 55 -15.81 11.84 0.15
N ALA A 56 -16.36 11.02 1.05
CA ALA A 56 -16.03 9.59 1.12
C ALA A 56 -16.40 8.83 -0.16
N ARG A 57 -17.59 9.10 -0.72
CA ARG A 57 -18.04 8.50 -1.98
C ARG A 57 -17.21 8.99 -3.18
N GLU A 58 -16.86 10.26 -3.22
CA GLU A 58 -15.97 10.85 -4.24
C GLU A 58 -14.57 10.22 -4.20
N LEU A 59 -14.00 9.98 -3.02
CA LEU A 59 -12.74 9.25 -2.87
C LEU A 59 -12.80 7.86 -3.50
N VAL A 60 -13.92 7.15 -3.34
CA VAL A 60 -14.12 5.84 -3.99
C VAL A 60 -14.29 5.98 -5.49
N ALA A 61 -15.02 6.99 -5.97
CA ALA A 61 -15.20 7.20 -7.40
C ALA A 61 -13.86 7.50 -8.10
N ASN A 62 -13.01 8.33 -7.48
CA ASN A 62 -11.73 8.75 -8.06
C ASN A 62 -10.64 7.68 -7.95
N ASN A 63 -10.63 6.90 -6.86
CA ASN A 63 -9.55 5.96 -6.58
C ASN A 63 -9.98 4.49 -6.72
N GLY A 64 -11.26 4.23 -6.99
CA GLY A 64 -11.87 2.90 -6.97
C GLY A 64 -11.29 1.95 -7.99
N GLU A 65 -11.05 2.39 -9.23
CA GLU A 65 -10.50 1.52 -10.28
C GLU A 65 -9.06 1.09 -9.97
N ALA A 66 -8.21 2.04 -9.56
CA ALA A 66 -6.84 1.76 -9.18
C ALA A 66 -6.79 0.81 -7.97
N GLN A 67 -7.58 1.07 -6.93
CA GLN A 67 -7.65 0.19 -5.76
C GLN A 67 -8.22 -1.19 -6.09
N GLU A 68 -9.24 -1.28 -6.95
CA GLU A 68 -9.83 -2.55 -7.37
C GLU A 68 -8.84 -3.38 -8.20
N SER A 69 -8.02 -2.74 -9.03
CA SER A 69 -6.96 -3.43 -9.79
C SER A 69 -5.92 -4.06 -8.86
N ILE A 70 -5.48 -3.32 -7.82
CA ILE A 70 -4.55 -3.79 -6.80
C ILE A 70 -5.19 -4.89 -5.95
N ARG A 71 -6.46 -4.73 -5.57
CA ARG A 71 -7.22 -5.74 -4.85
C ARG A 71 -7.28 -7.04 -5.65
N LYS A 72 -7.75 -7.02 -6.88
CA LYS A 72 -7.81 -8.21 -7.75
C LYS A 72 -6.45 -8.88 -7.92
N LYS A 73 -5.38 -8.10 -7.98
CA LYS A 73 -4.01 -8.62 -8.12
C LYS A 73 -3.51 -9.36 -6.88
N TYR A 74 -3.89 -8.93 -5.68
CA TYR A 74 -3.26 -9.36 -4.44
C TYR A 74 -4.20 -10.04 -3.43
N GLU A 75 -5.51 -9.93 -3.56
CA GLU A 75 -6.50 -10.42 -2.58
C GLU A 75 -6.34 -11.91 -2.29
N GLU A 76 -6.07 -12.73 -3.31
CA GLU A 76 -5.92 -14.18 -3.17
C GLU A 76 -4.48 -14.62 -2.84
N LEU A 77 -3.51 -13.70 -2.90
CA LEU A 77 -2.10 -14.01 -2.68
C LEU A 77 -1.69 -13.76 -1.25
N GLU A 78 -1.01 -14.73 -0.63
CA GLU A 78 -0.40 -14.53 0.68
C GLU A 78 0.83 -13.61 0.61
N MET A 79 1.08 -12.84 1.67
CA MET A 79 2.22 -11.92 1.72
C MET A 79 3.58 -12.55 1.40
N PRO A 80 3.93 -13.77 1.86
CA PRO A 80 5.20 -14.40 1.50
C PRO A 80 5.35 -14.62 -0.01
N ILE A 81 4.27 -14.93 -0.71
CA ILE A 81 4.26 -15.13 -2.18
C ILE A 81 4.49 -13.80 -2.90
N ILE A 82 3.82 -12.73 -2.43
CA ILE A 82 3.99 -11.38 -2.96
C ILE A 82 5.45 -10.92 -2.80
N LEU A 83 6.00 -11.08 -1.58
CA LEU A 83 7.37 -10.71 -1.28
C LEU A 83 8.40 -11.51 -2.10
N ALA A 84 8.17 -12.80 -2.31
CA ALA A 84 9.03 -13.64 -3.16
C ALA A 84 9.02 -13.16 -4.62
N THR A 85 7.86 -12.73 -5.12
CA THR A 85 7.72 -12.17 -6.47
C THR A 85 8.46 -10.85 -6.59
N TRP A 86 8.35 -9.96 -5.61
CA TRP A 86 9.09 -8.70 -5.59
C TRP A 86 10.61 -8.91 -5.46
N ALA A 87 11.06 -9.80 -4.59
CA ALA A 87 12.48 -10.14 -4.45
C ALA A 87 13.06 -10.65 -5.78
N LYS A 88 12.35 -11.57 -6.45
CA LYS A 88 12.71 -12.07 -7.78
C LYS A 88 12.76 -10.94 -8.82
N ALA A 89 11.76 -10.04 -8.84
CA ALA A 89 11.72 -8.93 -9.77
C ALA A 89 12.85 -7.90 -9.56
N LEU A 90 13.33 -7.76 -8.33
CA LEU A 90 14.44 -6.90 -7.95
C LEU A 90 15.81 -7.57 -8.12
N GLY A 91 15.84 -8.89 -8.33
CA GLY A 91 17.08 -9.67 -8.40
C GLY A 91 17.80 -9.77 -7.05
N VAL A 92 17.05 -9.70 -5.95
CA VAL A 92 17.57 -9.77 -4.58
C VAL A 92 17.18 -11.13 -3.97
N PRO A 93 18.06 -11.80 -3.20
CA PRO A 93 17.71 -13.03 -2.50
C PRO A 93 16.52 -12.80 -1.58
N TYR A 94 15.51 -13.69 -1.64
CA TYR A 94 14.33 -13.56 -0.79
C TYR A 94 14.69 -13.52 0.70
N GLU A 95 15.74 -14.23 1.13
CA GLU A 95 16.20 -14.27 2.52
C GLU A 95 16.97 -13.02 2.97
N ASP A 96 17.41 -12.16 2.05
CA ASP A 96 18.05 -10.89 2.40
C ASP A 96 17.00 -9.86 2.82
N ASN A 97 16.58 -9.97 4.07
CA ASN A 97 15.60 -9.07 4.66
C ASN A 97 16.08 -7.62 4.71
N GLY A 98 17.40 -7.39 4.82
CA GLY A 98 17.97 -6.05 4.92
C GLY A 98 17.83 -5.31 3.60
N GLN A 99 18.31 -5.92 2.52
CA GLN A 99 18.24 -5.35 1.19
C GLN A 99 16.80 -5.24 0.70
N LEU A 100 15.98 -6.27 0.91
CA LEU A 100 14.58 -6.26 0.49
C LEU A 100 13.77 -5.19 1.25
N ALA A 101 13.96 -5.04 2.57
CA ALA A 101 13.25 -4.00 3.33
C ALA A 101 13.64 -2.59 2.86
N ALA A 102 14.93 -2.35 2.59
CA ALA A 102 15.43 -1.08 2.08
C ALA A 102 14.82 -0.71 0.72
N LEU A 103 14.73 -1.68 -0.20
CA LEU A 103 14.14 -1.46 -1.53
C LEU A 103 12.62 -1.27 -1.49
N LEU A 104 11.94 -1.92 -0.56
CA LEU A 104 10.50 -1.75 -0.35
C LEU A 104 10.14 -0.50 0.46
N GLY A 105 11.12 0.22 1.02
CA GLY A 105 10.87 1.39 1.86
C GLY A 105 10.18 1.04 3.18
N THR A 106 10.50 -0.13 3.76
CA THR A 106 9.95 -0.60 5.03
C THR A 106 11.06 -1.01 6.00
N SER A 107 10.69 -1.40 7.22
CA SER A 107 11.64 -1.91 8.21
C SER A 107 11.82 -3.43 8.08
N VAL A 108 12.98 -3.94 8.51
CA VAL A 108 13.26 -5.38 8.57
C VAL A 108 12.23 -6.10 9.45
N SER A 109 11.84 -5.52 10.59
CA SER A 109 10.87 -6.12 11.49
C SER A 109 9.47 -6.21 10.88
N THR A 110 9.05 -5.19 10.12
CA THR A 110 7.80 -5.24 9.34
C THR A 110 7.84 -6.34 8.29
N LEU A 111 8.94 -6.44 7.54
CA LEU A 111 9.13 -7.48 6.53
C LEU A 111 9.08 -8.88 7.15
N THR A 112 9.73 -9.09 8.30
CA THR A 112 9.67 -10.36 9.04
C THR A 112 8.24 -10.71 9.46
N ARG A 113 7.46 -9.75 9.94
CA ARG A 113 6.04 -9.99 10.28
C ARG A 113 5.21 -10.37 9.06
N TRP A 114 5.46 -9.76 7.90
CA TRP A 114 4.78 -10.12 6.66
C TRP A 114 5.16 -11.52 6.17
N LYS A 115 6.45 -11.88 6.22
CA LYS A 115 6.94 -13.23 5.88
C LYS A 115 6.32 -14.31 6.76
N ASN A 116 6.13 -14.00 8.04
CA ASN A 116 5.55 -14.93 9.01
C ASN A 116 4.01 -14.88 9.06
N LYS A 117 3.35 -14.19 8.12
CA LYS A 117 1.89 -14.05 8.03
C LYS A 117 1.25 -13.42 9.29
N LEU A 118 2.02 -12.72 10.11
CA LEU A 118 1.54 -12.10 11.35
C LEU A 118 0.75 -10.82 11.06
N THR A 119 1.11 -10.12 10.00
CA THR A 119 0.43 -8.88 9.57
C THR A 119 0.43 -8.81 8.05
N ARG A 120 -0.48 -8.00 7.50
CA ARG A 120 -0.57 -7.70 6.08
C ARG A 120 -0.72 -6.19 5.88
N PRO A 121 0.02 -5.56 4.96
CA PRO A 121 -0.20 -4.17 4.61
C PRO A 121 -1.58 -4.00 3.97
N SER A 122 -2.16 -2.82 4.11
CA SER A 122 -3.43 -2.49 3.45
C SER A 122 -3.27 -2.40 1.93
N LEU A 123 -4.38 -2.36 1.18
CA LEU A 123 -4.35 -2.24 -0.29
C LEU A 123 -3.57 -1.00 -0.76
N HIS A 124 -3.80 0.14 -0.10
CA HIS A 124 -3.03 1.36 -0.36
C HIS A 124 -1.53 1.16 -0.14
N SER A 125 -1.14 0.52 0.97
CA SER A 125 0.27 0.24 1.26
C SER A 125 0.86 -0.78 0.26
N LEU A 126 0.09 -1.78 -0.20
CA LEU A 126 0.51 -2.69 -1.26
C LEU A 126 0.79 -1.95 -2.57
N ALA A 127 -0.10 -1.04 -2.97
CA ALA A 127 0.08 -0.21 -4.16
C ALA A 127 1.34 0.66 -4.05
N PHE A 128 1.58 1.24 -2.86
CA PHE A 128 2.81 1.99 -2.58
C PHE A 128 4.07 1.13 -2.73
N HIS A 129 4.10 -0.07 -2.13
CA HIS A 129 5.25 -0.96 -2.25
C HIS A 129 5.45 -1.48 -3.67
N GLU A 130 4.38 -1.76 -4.41
CA GLU A 130 4.48 -2.08 -5.84
C GLU A 130 5.13 -0.94 -6.63
N HIS A 131 4.71 0.31 -6.39
CA HIS A 131 5.37 1.46 -6.99
C HIS A 131 6.85 1.55 -6.61
N MET A 132 7.22 1.29 -5.35
CA MET A 132 8.61 1.24 -4.92
C MET A 132 9.42 0.17 -5.65
N VAL A 133 8.85 -1.02 -5.85
CA VAL A 133 9.47 -2.11 -6.63
C VAL A 133 9.74 -1.65 -8.06
N ASP A 134 8.76 -1.02 -8.72
CA ASP A 134 8.94 -0.53 -10.09
C ASP A 134 10.01 0.58 -10.19
N GLN A 135 10.05 1.50 -9.23
CA GLN A 135 11.09 2.53 -9.18
C GLN A 135 12.48 1.92 -8.93
N ALA A 136 12.58 0.96 -8.01
CA ALA A 136 13.82 0.25 -7.72
C ALA A 136 14.31 -0.54 -8.95
N LYS A 137 13.42 -1.24 -9.66
CA LYS A 137 13.75 -1.94 -10.92
C LYS A 137 14.34 -0.99 -11.96
N LYS A 138 13.73 0.17 -12.17
CA LYS A 138 14.24 1.20 -13.10
C LYS A 138 15.63 1.70 -12.70
N LYS A 139 15.84 1.97 -11.39
CA LYS A 139 17.14 2.41 -10.86
C LYS A 139 18.22 1.34 -11.04
N LEU A 140 17.92 0.08 -10.71
CA LEU A 140 18.84 -1.05 -10.85
C LEU A 140 19.20 -1.30 -12.32
N ALA A 141 18.22 -1.23 -13.24
CA ALA A 141 18.48 -1.35 -14.67
C ALA A 141 19.41 -0.25 -15.19
N LYS A 142 19.19 1.00 -14.76
CA LYS A 142 20.06 2.14 -15.11
C LYS A 142 21.47 1.99 -14.55
N GLN A 143 21.61 1.49 -13.32
CA GLN A 143 22.91 1.23 -12.71
C GLN A 143 23.68 0.14 -13.46
N LYS A 144 23.01 -0.97 -13.83
CA LYS A 144 23.62 -2.04 -14.62
C LYS A 144 24.15 -1.53 -15.97
N ALA A 145 23.32 -0.78 -16.70
CA ALA A 145 23.73 -0.19 -17.98
C ALA A 145 24.95 0.73 -17.85
N CYS A 146 24.98 1.58 -16.81
CA CYS A 146 26.13 2.45 -16.52
C CYS A 146 27.41 1.64 -16.21
N ILE A 147 27.30 0.58 -15.42
CA ILE A 147 28.45 -0.29 -15.09
C ILE A 147 28.98 -1.00 -16.34
N GLU A 148 28.11 -1.49 -17.21
CA GLU A 148 28.49 -2.13 -18.49
C GLU A 148 29.18 -1.15 -19.44
N GLU A 149 28.71 0.09 -19.54
CA GLU A 149 29.36 1.15 -20.33
C GLU A 149 30.75 1.51 -19.80
N LEU A 150 30.94 1.55 -18.48
CA LEU A 150 32.24 1.82 -17.84
C LEU A 150 33.21 0.63 -17.96
N ALA A 151 32.70 -0.60 -17.88
CA ALA A 151 33.49 -1.82 -18.04
C ALA A 151 33.87 -2.09 -19.51
N GLY A 152 33.06 -1.63 -20.47
CA GLY A 152 33.26 -1.77 -21.91
C GLY A 152 34.18 -0.71 -22.55
N GLY A 153 35.00 0.01 -21.77
CA GLY A 153 35.90 1.06 -22.24
C GLY A 153 36.65 0.71 -23.53
N LYS A 154 36.32 1.44 -24.60
CA LYS A 154 36.84 1.31 -25.98
C LYS A 154 38.37 1.11 -26.05
N PRO A 155 38.90 0.22 -26.93
CA PRO A 155 40.32 0.22 -27.23
C PRO A 155 40.71 1.57 -27.84
N LYS A 156 41.77 2.19 -27.29
CA LYS A 156 42.44 3.38 -27.84
C LYS A 156 42.65 3.17 -29.34
N ARG A 157 41.94 3.94 -30.17
CA ARG A 157 42.30 4.05 -31.60
C ARG A 157 43.68 4.69 -31.65
N ARG A 158 44.57 4.01 -32.39
CA ARG A 158 45.97 4.32 -32.64
C ARG A 158 46.19 5.76 -33.07
#